data_AF-Q6XRB5-F1
#
_entry.id   AF-Q6XRB5-F1
#
_cell.length_a   1.000
_cell.length_b   1.000
_cell.length_c   1.000
_cell.angle_alpha   90.00
_cell.angle_beta   90.00
_cell.angle_gamma   90.00
#
_symmetry.space_group_name_H-M   'P 1'
#
loop_
_entity.id
_entity.type
_entity.pdbx_description
1 polymer ?
#
loop_
_entity_poly.entity_id
_entity_poly.type
_entity_poly.pdbx_seq_one_letter_code
_entity_poly.pdbx_strand_id
1 'polypeptide(L)'
;MANPIETDFKLALALGRLAGRWGQAEIGVEMIYIALSEMPYRKAVISFSFHKSVGTQRDIIDFLADETEWLSEDLRREVKGAVKAFADKAAARNGWVHYPFGKSSDDSEIEIYKMKRSRKGDVLYSKEPASPQLIMAFADEVAAITKRLYAAHTLLMLASSNRPSAPLPGPFQQEQTSTPPNYRGLIAALLSQQSPSDP
;
A
#
# COMPACT_ATOMS: atom_id res chain seq x y z
N MET A 1 -13.06 -17.47 27.63
CA MET A 1 -11.66 -17.90 27.44
C MET A 1 -10.82 -16.66 27.21
N ALA A 2 -9.65 -16.54 27.86
CA ALA A 2 -8.75 -15.41 27.62
C ALA A 2 -8.19 -15.47 26.20
N ASN A 3 -8.03 -14.32 25.54
CA ASN A 3 -7.47 -14.26 24.19
C ASN A 3 -6.02 -14.81 24.22
N PRO A 4 -5.64 -15.76 23.35
CA PRO A 4 -4.27 -16.29 23.31
C PRO A 4 -3.20 -15.21 23.16
N ILE A 5 -3.51 -14.10 22.48
CA ILE A 5 -2.61 -12.97 22.30
C ILE A 5 -2.31 -12.26 23.64
N GLU A 6 -3.28 -12.17 24.54
CA GLU A 6 -3.12 -11.52 25.85
C GLU A 6 -2.31 -12.38 26.83
N THR A 7 -2.25 -13.68 26.58
CA THR A 7 -1.64 -14.65 27.51
C THR A 7 -0.34 -15.26 27.00
N ASP A 8 -0.02 -15.15 25.71
CA ASP A 8 1.25 -15.57 25.12
C ASP A 8 2.02 -14.37 24.53
N PHE A 9 3.04 -13.94 25.28
CA PHE A 9 3.92 -12.85 24.86
C PHE A 9 4.66 -13.13 23.55
N LYS A 10 5.07 -14.39 23.29
CA LYS A 10 5.81 -14.74 22.07
C LYS A 10 4.91 -14.62 20.84
N LEU A 11 3.66 -15.04 20.97
CA LEU A 11 2.64 -14.87 19.93
C LEU A 11 2.39 -13.39 19.65
N ALA A 12 2.14 -12.59 20.69
CA ALA A 12 1.90 -11.15 20.55
C ALA A 12 3.09 -10.43 19.88
N LEU A 13 4.32 -10.78 20.29
CA LEU A 13 5.54 -10.24 19.70
C LEU A 13 5.68 -10.61 18.21
N ALA A 14 5.42 -11.87 17.85
CA ALA A 14 5.51 -12.32 16.47
C ALA A 14 4.50 -11.60 15.57
N LEU A 15 3.25 -11.43 16.04
CA LEU A 15 2.22 -10.69 15.33
C LEU A 15 2.55 -9.20 15.19
N GLY A 16 3.04 -8.57 16.26
CA GLY A 16 3.46 -7.16 16.22
C GLY A 16 4.59 -6.93 15.21
N ARG A 17 5.59 -7.84 15.17
CA ARG A 17 6.68 -7.78 14.19
C ARG A 17 6.17 -7.98 12.76
N LEU A 18 5.28 -8.95 12.54
CA LEU A 18 4.67 -9.16 11.23
C LEU A 18 3.88 -7.93 10.78
N ALA A 19 3.03 -7.37 11.64
CA ALA A 19 2.23 -6.19 11.33
C ALA A 19 3.11 -4.98 10.98
N GLY A 20 4.16 -4.73 11.77
CA GLY A 20 5.11 -3.64 11.49
C GLY A 20 5.84 -3.81 10.16
N ARG A 21 6.34 -5.03 9.86
CA ARG A 21 7.03 -5.30 8.59
C ARG A 21 6.11 -5.25 7.39
N TRP A 22 4.87 -5.70 7.56
CA TRP A 22 3.84 -5.56 6.53
C TRP A 22 3.55 -4.09 6.21
N GLY A 23 3.37 -3.25 7.24
CA GLY A 23 3.18 -1.81 7.05
C GLY A 23 4.36 -1.15 6.33
N GLN A 24 5.60 -1.56 6.63
CA GLN A 24 6.78 -1.08 5.89
C GLN A 24 6.77 -1.52 4.41
N ALA A 25 6.33 -2.75 4.12
CA ALA A 25 6.16 -3.20 2.75
C ALA A 25 5.07 -2.40 2.02
N GLU A 26 3.94 -2.10 2.66
CA GLU A 26 2.87 -1.26 2.11
C GLU A 26 3.39 0.14 1.72
N ILE A 27 4.19 0.76 2.59
CA ILE A 27 4.85 2.04 2.30
C ILE A 27 5.76 1.92 1.07
N GLY A 28 6.52 0.82 0.95
CA GLY A 28 7.39 0.59 -0.20
C GLY A 28 6.61 0.50 -1.53
N VAL A 29 5.46 -0.17 -1.53
CA VAL A 29 4.57 -0.24 -2.70
C VAL A 29 3.99 1.15 -3.03
N GLU A 30 3.57 1.91 -2.01
CA GLU A 30 3.05 3.26 -2.18
C GLU A 30 4.12 4.21 -2.77
N MET A 31 5.37 4.11 -2.33
CA MET A 31 6.48 4.89 -2.89
C MET A 31 6.71 4.59 -4.38
N ILE A 32 6.64 3.31 -4.77
CA ILE A 32 6.71 2.91 -6.19
C ILE A 32 5.57 3.55 -6.99
N TYR A 33 4.33 3.48 -6.49
CA TYR A 33 3.19 4.11 -7.14
C TYR A 33 3.38 5.63 -7.29
N ILE A 34 3.84 6.31 -6.23
CA ILE A 34 4.11 7.75 -6.26
C ILE A 34 5.13 8.08 -7.38
N ALA A 35 6.23 7.31 -7.45
CA ALA A 35 7.28 7.54 -8.44
C ALA A 35 6.81 7.33 -9.89
N LEU A 36 5.94 6.34 -10.14
CA LEU A 36 5.41 6.04 -11.47
C LEU A 36 4.26 6.95 -11.89
N SER A 37 3.40 7.35 -10.95
CA SER A 37 2.21 8.15 -11.26
C SER A 37 2.52 9.58 -11.69
N GLU A 38 3.73 10.08 -11.39
CA GLU A 38 4.16 11.46 -11.61
C GLU A 38 3.24 12.52 -10.97
N MET A 39 2.36 12.08 -10.06
CA MET A 39 1.46 12.95 -9.33
C MET A 39 2.19 13.60 -8.16
N PRO A 40 1.82 14.84 -7.78
CA PRO A 40 2.26 15.42 -6.52
C PRO A 40 1.94 14.46 -5.35
N TYR A 41 2.90 14.26 -4.44
CA TYR A 41 2.84 13.29 -3.34
C TYR A 41 1.45 13.15 -2.71
N ARG A 42 0.83 14.27 -2.28
CA ARG A 42 -0.48 14.25 -1.62
C ARG A 42 -1.59 13.67 -2.50
N LYS A 43 -1.60 13.98 -3.81
CA LYS A 43 -2.58 13.44 -4.75
C LYS A 43 -2.35 11.95 -5.00
N ALA A 44 -1.09 11.54 -5.11
CA ALA A 44 -0.71 10.14 -5.28
C ALA A 44 -1.18 9.29 -4.09
N VAL A 45 -0.84 9.69 -2.85
CA VAL A 45 -1.27 9.02 -1.60
C VAL A 45 -2.78 8.87 -1.53
N ILE A 46 -3.52 9.97 -1.76
CA ILE A 46 -4.99 9.95 -1.74
C ILE A 46 -5.54 8.99 -2.81
N SER A 47 -5.03 9.08 -4.04
CA SER A 47 -5.48 8.24 -5.15
C SER A 47 -5.21 6.77 -4.87
N PHE A 48 -3.99 6.45 -4.39
CA PHE A 48 -3.58 5.10 -4.07
C PHE A 48 -4.42 4.48 -2.96
N SER A 49 -4.84 5.30 -1.98
CA SER A 49 -5.70 4.87 -0.87
C SER A 49 -7.09 4.39 -1.30
N PHE A 50 -7.57 4.74 -2.51
CA PHE A 50 -8.82 4.21 -3.05
C PHE A 50 -8.68 2.76 -3.54
N HIS A 51 -7.46 2.30 -3.84
CA HIS A 51 -7.20 0.91 -4.21
C HIS A 51 -7.09 0.06 -2.95
N LYS A 52 -8.23 -0.45 -2.48
CA LYS A 52 -8.33 -1.18 -1.19
C LYS A 52 -7.73 -2.58 -1.21
N SER A 53 -7.58 -3.20 -2.37
CA SER A 53 -7.06 -4.57 -2.49
C SER A 53 -5.63 -4.56 -3.01
N VAL A 54 -4.78 -5.41 -2.44
CA VAL A 54 -3.38 -5.56 -2.87
C VAL A 54 -3.30 -6.02 -4.34
N GLY A 55 -4.25 -6.84 -4.80
CA GLY A 55 -4.33 -7.23 -6.21
C GLY A 55 -4.54 -6.02 -7.13
N THR A 56 -5.50 -5.15 -6.79
CA THR A 56 -5.75 -3.91 -7.55
C THR A 56 -4.57 -2.94 -7.50
N GLN A 57 -3.90 -2.82 -6.35
CA GLN A 57 -2.69 -2.00 -6.21
C GLN A 57 -1.55 -2.50 -7.11
N ARG A 58 -1.38 -3.83 -7.22
CA ARG A 58 -0.45 -4.42 -8.18
C ARG A 58 -0.85 -4.08 -9.61
N ASP A 59 -2.10 -4.33 -9.98
CA ASP A 59 -2.56 -4.15 -11.36
C ASP A 59 -2.39 -2.72 -11.85
N ILE A 60 -2.64 -1.72 -10.99
CA ILE A 60 -2.43 -0.32 -11.38
C ILE A 60 -0.96 0.05 -11.49
N ILE A 61 -0.09 -0.51 -10.64
CA ILE A 61 1.36 -0.30 -10.76
C ILE A 61 1.89 -0.98 -12.02
N ASP A 62 1.42 -2.19 -12.33
CA ASP A 62 1.80 -2.91 -13.54
C ASP A 62 1.40 -2.12 -14.79
N PHE A 63 0.18 -1.56 -14.81
CA PHE A 63 -0.31 -0.68 -15.85
C PHE A 63 0.56 0.59 -15.98
N LEU A 64 0.80 1.31 -14.87
CA LEU A 64 1.62 2.52 -14.91
C LEU A 64 3.04 2.21 -15.40
N ALA A 65 3.65 1.12 -14.93
CA ALA A 65 4.97 0.70 -15.38
C ALA A 65 5.00 0.38 -16.89
N ASP A 66 3.89 -0.11 -17.46
CA ASP A 66 3.80 -0.36 -18.90
C ASP A 66 3.70 0.91 -19.73
N GLU A 67 2.91 1.87 -19.26
CA GLU A 67 2.68 3.17 -19.91
C GLU A 67 3.84 4.16 -19.68
N THR A 68 4.76 3.85 -18.79
CA THR A 68 5.90 4.72 -18.50
C THR A 68 6.99 4.59 -19.56
N GLU A 69 7.06 5.56 -20.48
CA GLU A 69 8.00 5.54 -21.62
C GLU A 69 9.48 5.58 -21.22
N TRP A 70 9.84 6.32 -20.17
CA TRP A 70 11.23 6.46 -19.72
C TRP A 70 11.73 5.24 -18.93
N LEU A 71 10.86 4.26 -18.66
CA LEU A 71 11.19 3.08 -17.88
C LEU A 71 11.80 2.00 -18.78
N SER A 72 13.05 1.63 -18.53
CA SER A 72 13.68 0.53 -19.25
C SER A 72 12.98 -0.81 -18.97
N GLU A 73 13.04 -1.74 -19.92
CA GLU A 73 12.45 -3.08 -19.81
C GLU A 73 12.92 -3.83 -18.54
N ASP A 74 14.21 -3.71 -18.21
CA ASP A 74 14.79 -4.35 -17.03
C ASP A 74 14.25 -3.76 -15.72
N LEU A 75 14.14 -2.43 -15.65
CA LEU A 75 13.60 -1.77 -14.46
C LEU A 75 12.10 -2.00 -14.32
N ARG A 76 11.36 -2.00 -15.44
CA ARG A 76 9.96 -2.40 -15.49
C ARG A 76 9.76 -3.80 -14.92
N ARG A 77 10.58 -4.77 -15.34
CA ARG A 77 10.55 -6.14 -14.82
C ARG A 77 10.86 -6.20 -13.32
N GLU A 78 11.82 -5.42 -12.84
CA GLU A 78 12.17 -5.40 -11.41
C GLU A 78 11.05 -4.81 -10.56
N VAL A 79 10.45 -3.70 -10.98
CA VAL A 79 9.33 -3.06 -10.28
C VAL A 79 8.12 -4.00 -10.21
N LYS A 80 7.70 -4.55 -11.34
CA LYS A 80 6.60 -5.52 -11.41
C LYS A 80 6.90 -6.75 -10.55
N GLY A 81 8.14 -7.26 -10.63
CA GLY A 81 8.59 -8.40 -9.83
C GLY A 81 8.55 -8.14 -8.33
N ALA A 82 8.96 -6.95 -7.89
CA ALA A 82 8.94 -6.55 -6.48
C ALA A 82 7.50 -6.43 -5.94
N VAL A 83 6.62 -5.76 -6.68
CA VAL A 83 5.21 -5.58 -6.29
C VAL A 83 4.44 -6.90 -6.35
N LYS A 84 4.73 -7.76 -7.35
CA LYS A 84 4.17 -9.11 -7.40
C LYS A 84 4.58 -9.94 -6.19
N ALA A 85 5.86 -9.90 -5.79
CA ALA A 85 6.33 -10.64 -4.61
C ALA A 85 5.58 -10.22 -3.33
N PHE A 86 5.28 -8.93 -3.18
CA PHE A 86 4.40 -8.44 -2.10
C PHE A 86 2.97 -8.96 -2.24
N ALA A 87 2.38 -8.85 -3.43
CA ALA A 87 1.00 -9.26 -3.68
C ALA A 87 0.76 -10.75 -3.44
N ASP A 88 1.71 -11.60 -3.82
CA ASP A 88 1.64 -13.06 -3.62
C ASP A 88 1.58 -13.43 -2.12
N LYS A 89 2.05 -12.56 -1.21
CA LYS A 89 2.01 -12.80 0.24
C LYS A 89 0.78 -12.24 0.93
N ALA A 90 -0.05 -11.43 0.26
CA ALA A 90 -1.20 -10.76 0.87
C ALA A 90 -2.24 -11.73 1.45
N ALA A 91 -2.52 -12.83 0.75
CA ALA A 91 -3.43 -13.85 1.24
C ALA A 91 -2.91 -14.52 2.52
N ALA A 92 -1.62 -14.85 2.55
CA ALA A 92 -0.98 -15.44 3.73
C ALA A 92 -0.98 -14.46 4.92
N ARG A 93 -0.65 -13.18 4.70
CA ARG A 93 -0.74 -12.14 5.74
C ARG A 93 -2.15 -11.98 6.28
N ASN A 94 -3.16 -11.95 5.43
CA ASN A 94 -4.55 -11.88 5.88
C ASN A 94 -4.92 -13.09 6.74
N GLY A 95 -4.36 -14.26 6.42
CA GLY A 95 -4.36 -15.49 7.22
C GLY A 95 -3.88 -15.32 8.67
N TRP A 96 -2.90 -14.45 8.89
CA TRP A 96 -2.32 -14.21 10.22
C TRP A 96 -2.96 -13.04 10.97
N VAL A 97 -3.39 -12.00 10.27
CA VAL A 97 -3.79 -10.72 10.89
C VAL A 97 -5.30 -10.61 11.10
N HIS A 98 -6.11 -11.23 10.23
CA HIS A 98 -7.56 -11.04 10.25
C HIS A 98 -8.34 -12.22 10.85
N TYR A 99 -7.68 -13.30 11.23
CA TYR A 99 -8.33 -14.48 11.78
C TYR A 99 -8.18 -14.57 13.30
N PRO A 100 -9.22 -15.03 14.03
CA PRO A 100 -9.14 -15.20 15.47
C PRO A 100 -8.14 -16.32 15.83
N PHE A 101 -7.45 -16.16 16.95
CA PHE A 101 -6.52 -17.14 17.52
C PHE A 101 -7.29 -17.97 18.56
N GLY A 102 -7.16 -19.29 18.51
CA GLY A 102 -7.70 -20.20 19.51
C GLY A 102 -6.59 -20.91 20.27
N LYS A 103 -6.90 -21.34 21.49
CA LYS A 103 -6.12 -22.36 22.21
C LYS A 103 -6.94 -23.65 22.18
N SER A 104 -6.36 -24.73 21.67
CA SER A 104 -6.92 -26.07 21.88
C SER A 104 -6.86 -26.43 23.36
N SER A 105 -7.77 -27.27 23.84
CA SER A 105 -7.80 -27.76 25.21
C SER A 105 -6.63 -28.70 25.55
N ASP A 106 -5.87 -29.13 24.54
CA ASP A 106 -4.64 -29.91 24.70
C ASP A 106 -3.42 -29.00 24.53
N ASP A 107 -2.68 -28.84 25.61
CA ASP A 107 -1.95 -27.66 26.03
C ASP A 107 -0.55 -27.47 25.39
N SER A 108 -0.43 -27.49 24.05
CA SER A 108 0.89 -27.28 23.42
C SER A 108 0.95 -26.48 22.11
N GLU A 109 -0.18 -26.22 21.45
CA GLU A 109 -0.17 -25.49 20.17
C GLU A 109 -1.27 -24.42 20.13
N ILE A 110 -0.90 -23.20 19.72
CA ILE A 110 -1.84 -22.13 19.40
C ILE A 110 -2.37 -22.42 17.99
N GLU A 111 -3.67 -22.67 17.87
CA GLU A 111 -4.30 -22.93 16.57
C GLU A 111 -4.76 -21.60 15.97
N ILE A 112 -4.28 -21.27 14.75
CA ILE A 112 -4.77 -20.14 13.95
C ILE A 112 -5.65 -20.68 12.85
N TYR A 113 -6.88 -20.17 12.77
CA TYR A 113 -7.89 -20.69 11.84
C TYR A 113 -7.86 -19.94 10.49
N LYS A 114 -7.60 -20.59 9.35
CA LYS A 114 -7.87 -20.08 7.97
C LYS A 114 -9.22 -20.60 7.42
N MET A 115 -9.88 -19.86 6.53
CA MET A 115 -11.15 -20.30 5.87
C MET A 115 -11.13 -20.10 4.34
N LYS A 116 -11.78 -21.01 3.58
CA LYS A 116 -12.31 -20.73 2.23
C LYS A 116 -13.80 -20.38 2.36
N ARG A 117 -14.25 -19.27 1.75
CA ARG A 117 -15.64 -18.80 1.82
C ARG A 117 -16.62 -19.85 1.24
N SER A 118 -17.48 -20.42 2.08
CA SER A 118 -18.69 -21.11 1.65
C SER A 118 -19.82 -20.92 2.68
N ARG A 119 -20.86 -20.20 2.24
CA ARG A 119 -22.21 -20.03 2.81
C ARG A 119 -22.38 -19.46 4.24
N LYS A 120 -23.47 -18.69 4.39
CA LYS A 120 -23.96 -18.08 5.63
C LYS A 120 -24.33 -19.18 6.63
N GLY A 121 -23.72 -19.14 7.82
CA GLY A 121 -24.22 -19.86 9.00
C GLY A 121 -23.23 -20.76 9.72
N ASP A 122 -22.16 -21.23 9.05
CA ASP A 122 -21.23 -22.19 9.64
C ASP A 122 -19.94 -21.51 10.11
N VAL A 123 -19.59 -21.70 11.39
CA VAL A 123 -18.27 -21.34 11.93
C VAL A 123 -17.29 -22.45 11.54
N LEU A 124 -16.50 -22.19 10.49
CA LEU A 124 -15.59 -23.16 9.87
C LEU A 124 -14.18 -23.06 10.49
N TYR A 125 -13.70 -24.14 11.12
CA TYR A 125 -12.40 -24.20 11.80
C TYR A 125 -11.33 -24.85 10.90
N SER A 126 -10.12 -24.28 10.86
CA SER A 126 -8.90 -24.89 10.29
C SER A 126 -7.99 -25.38 11.41
N LYS A 127 -7.56 -26.64 11.35
CA LYS A 127 -6.73 -27.32 12.38
C LYS A 127 -5.22 -27.20 12.15
N GLU A 128 -4.74 -26.31 11.28
CA GLU A 128 -3.29 -26.13 11.10
C GLU A 128 -2.69 -25.36 12.29
N PRO A 129 -1.78 -25.96 13.06
CA PRO A 129 -1.19 -25.30 14.21
C PRO A 129 -0.30 -24.17 13.73
N ALA A 130 -0.39 -23.03 14.40
CA ALA A 130 0.39 -21.87 14.04
C ALA A 130 1.22 -21.40 15.23
N SER A 131 2.51 -21.67 15.10
CA SER A 131 3.48 -21.30 16.12
C SER A 131 3.97 -19.87 15.91
N PRO A 132 4.37 -19.18 17.00
CA PRO A 132 5.08 -17.90 16.91
C PRO A 132 6.29 -17.95 15.95
N GLN A 133 6.94 -19.11 15.84
CA GLN A 133 8.08 -19.33 14.94
C GLN A 133 7.68 -19.26 13.46
N LEU A 134 6.53 -19.83 13.07
CA LEU A 134 6.01 -19.73 11.70
C LEU A 134 5.65 -18.30 11.33
N ILE A 135 5.03 -17.56 12.26
CA ILE A 135 4.70 -16.14 12.05
C ILE A 135 5.97 -15.31 11.91
N MET A 136 6.99 -15.58 12.73
CA MET A 136 8.29 -14.92 12.66
C MET A 136 9.02 -15.20 11.35
N ALA A 137 9.04 -16.46 10.89
CA ALA A 137 9.64 -16.82 9.60
C ALA A 137 8.95 -16.09 8.44
N PHE A 138 7.61 -16.05 8.45
CA PHE A 138 6.84 -15.29 7.47
C PHE A 138 7.15 -13.79 7.55
N ALA A 139 7.29 -13.24 8.76
CA ALA A 139 7.69 -11.86 8.93
C ALA A 139 9.09 -11.60 8.33
N ASP A 140 10.04 -12.53 8.43
CA ASP A 140 11.39 -12.38 7.85
C ASP A 140 11.34 -12.38 6.31
N GLU A 141 10.48 -13.22 5.71
CA GLU A 141 10.20 -13.16 4.27
C GLU A 141 9.64 -11.80 3.85
N VAL A 142 8.68 -11.24 4.62
CA VAL A 142 8.15 -9.90 4.36
C VAL A 142 9.26 -8.85 4.43
N ALA A 143 10.19 -8.94 5.39
CA ALA A 143 11.32 -8.02 5.46
C ALA A 143 12.24 -8.07 4.23
N ALA A 144 12.44 -9.25 3.64
CA ALA A 144 13.19 -9.39 2.38
C ALA A 144 12.46 -8.74 1.21
N ILE A 145 11.14 -8.90 1.13
CA ILE A 145 10.28 -8.22 0.14
C ILE A 145 10.36 -6.70 0.32
N THR A 146 10.28 -6.20 1.55
CA THR A 146 10.43 -4.77 1.86
C THR A 146 11.74 -4.22 1.29
N LYS A 147 12.87 -4.90 1.52
CA LYS A 147 14.16 -4.49 0.96
C LYS A 147 14.13 -4.41 -0.56
N ARG A 148 13.50 -5.38 -1.22
CA ARG A 148 13.35 -5.40 -2.69
C ARG A 148 12.50 -4.23 -3.19
N LEU A 149 11.39 -3.93 -2.53
CA LEU A 149 10.54 -2.78 -2.87
C LEU A 149 11.30 -1.46 -2.77
N TYR A 150 12.06 -1.25 -1.69
CA TYR A 150 12.89 -0.06 -1.55
C TYR A 150 14.00 0.02 -2.60
N ALA A 151 14.65 -1.10 -2.92
CA ALA A 151 15.66 -1.14 -3.98
C ALA A 151 15.07 -0.76 -5.35
N ALA A 152 13.91 -1.32 -5.71
CA ALA A 152 13.19 -0.98 -6.93
C ALA A 152 12.80 0.50 -6.97
N HIS A 153 12.30 1.04 -5.85
CA HIS A 153 12.00 2.47 -5.72
C HIS A 153 13.24 3.35 -5.88
N THR A 154 14.38 2.98 -5.28
CA THR A 154 15.63 3.73 -5.47
C THR A 154 16.06 3.75 -6.94
N LEU A 155 15.97 2.61 -7.63
CA LEU A 155 16.27 2.54 -9.08
C LEU A 155 15.31 3.40 -9.90
N LEU A 156 14.02 3.41 -9.56
CA LEU A 156 13.03 4.30 -10.18
C LEU A 156 13.39 5.77 -10.02
N MET A 157 13.79 6.20 -8.82
CA MET A 157 14.18 7.60 -8.56
C MET A 157 15.44 8.00 -9.33
N LEU A 158 16.41 7.09 -9.44
CA LEU A 158 17.63 7.29 -10.23
C LEU A 158 17.31 7.40 -11.73
N ALA A 159 16.47 6.51 -12.26
CA ALA A 159 16.03 6.58 -13.65
C ALA A 159 15.24 7.86 -13.94
N SER A 160 14.38 8.28 -13.00
CA SER A 160 13.60 9.51 -13.12
C SER A 160 14.48 10.77 -13.16
N SER A 161 15.57 10.77 -12.38
CA SER A 161 16.52 11.90 -12.33
C SER A 161 17.38 12.02 -13.61
N ASN A 162 17.55 10.92 -14.35
CA ASN A 162 18.32 10.85 -15.59
C ASN A 162 17.45 11.00 -16.85
N ARG A 163 16.18 11.40 -16.70
CA ARG A 163 15.30 11.64 -17.84
C ARG A 163 15.88 12.77 -18.69
N PRO A 164 15.96 12.61 -20.02
CA PRO A 164 16.26 13.73 -20.88
C PRO A 164 15.20 14.81 -20.64
N SER A 165 15.64 16.01 -20.27
CA SER A 165 14.74 17.16 -20.11
C SER A 165 13.87 17.28 -21.35
N ALA A 166 12.55 17.30 -21.18
CA ALA A 166 11.65 17.60 -22.28
C ALA A 166 12.13 18.91 -22.95
N PRO A 167 12.15 18.99 -24.29
CA PRO A 167 12.48 20.23 -24.96
C PRO A 167 11.59 21.34 -24.38
N LEU A 168 12.22 22.45 -24.00
CA LEU A 168 11.51 23.62 -23.48
C LEU A 168 10.34 23.93 -24.43
N PRO A 169 9.12 24.14 -23.92
CA PRO A 169 8.01 24.54 -24.77
C PRO A 169 8.47 25.75 -25.57
N GLY A 170 8.36 25.67 -26.89
CA GLY A 170 8.71 26.77 -27.77
C GLY A 170 7.94 28.04 -27.37
N PRO A 171 8.41 29.23 -27.79
CA PRO A 171 7.85 30.52 -27.37
C PRO A 171 6.33 30.70 -27.64
N PHE A 172 5.71 29.79 -28.39
CA PHE A 172 4.28 29.77 -28.68
C PHE A 172 3.41 28.92 -27.73
N GLN A 173 3.98 28.26 -26.71
CA GLN A 173 3.23 27.49 -25.70
C GLN A 173 3.15 28.17 -24.32
N GLN A 174 3.66 29.40 -24.18
CA GLN A 174 3.60 30.15 -22.91
C GLN A 174 2.20 30.70 -22.58
N GLU A 175 1.26 30.74 -23.52
CA GLU A 175 -0.11 31.19 -23.27
C GLU A 175 -1.04 30.03 -22.92
N GLN A 176 -0.79 29.35 -21.79
CA GLN A 176 -1.84 28.65 -21.03
C GLN A 176 -1.37 28.12 -19.66
N THR A 177 -0.38 28.74 -19.02
CA THR A 177 -0.29 28.65 -17.55
C THR A 177 -1.44 29.46 -16.98
N SER A 178 -2.59 28.80 -16.79
CA SER A 178 -3.71 29.31 -16.01
C SER A 178 -3.15 29.83 -14.69
N THR A 179 -3.15 31.14 -14.52
CA THR A 179 -3.15 31.75 -13.19
C THR A 179 -4.23 31.03 -12.40
N PRO A 180 -3.95 30.50 -11.19
CA PRO A 180 -5.01 29.96 -10.36
C PRO A 180 -6.06 31.07 -10.19
N PRO A 181 -7.37 30.75 -10.28
CA PRO A 181 -8.39 31.77 -10.11
C PRO A 181 -8.14 32.47 -8.78
N ASN A 182 -8.03 33.80 -8.79
CA ASN A 182 -7.84 34.57 -7.57
C ASN A 182 -9.17 34.59 -6.80
N TYR A 183 -9.46 33.50 -6.08
CA TYR A 183 -10.68 33.33 -5.30
C TYR A 183 -10.84 34.38 -4.20
N ARG A 184 -9.78 35.14 -3.84
CA ARG A 184 -9.91 36.27 -2.90
C ARG A 184 -10.78 37.40 -3.45
N GLY A 185 -10.71 37.70 -4.75
CA GLY A 185 -11.57 38.70 -5.37
C GLY A 185 -13.02 38.26 -5.46
N LEU A 186 -13.25 36.98 -5.76
CA LEU A 186 -14.59 36.39 -5.86
C LEU A 186 -15.29 36.33 -4.50
N ILE A 187 -14.55 35.96 -3.44
CA ILE A 187 -15.06 35.92 -2.05
C ILE A 187 -15.36 37.34 -1.55
N ALA A 188 -14.52 38.33 -1.85
CA ALA A 188 -14.78 39.72 -1.47
C ALA A 188 -16.04 40.28 -2.15
N ALA A 189 -16.26 39.96 -3.43
CA ALA A 189 -17.46 40.38 -4.16
C ALA A 189 -18.74 39.69 -3.64
N LEU A 190 -18.68 38.41 -3.26
CA LEU A 190 -19.78 37.68 -2.64
C LEU A 190 -20.14 38.22 -1.25
N LEU A 191 -19.13 38.59 -0.46
CA LEU A 191 -19.34 39.18 0.87
C LEU A 191 -19.85 40.63 0.79
N SER A 192 -19.49 41.40 -0.25
CA SER A 192 -20.05 42.74 -0.46
C SER A 192 -21.49 42.76 -0.99
N GLN A 193 -21.99 41.62 -1.51
CA GLN A 193 -23.38 41.46 -1.95
C GLN A 193 -24.31 41.03 -0.81
N GLN A 194 -23.77 40.64 0.35
CA GLN A 194 -24.53 40.38 1.57
C GLN A 194 -24.48 41.61 2.48
N SER A 195 -25.09 42.71 2.04
CA SER A 195 -25.56 43.70 3.00
C SER A 195 -26.82 43.16 3.68
N PRO A 196 -26.87 43.14 5.02
CA PRO A 196 -28.07 42.78 5.76
C PRO A 196 -29.10 43.90 5.56
N SER A 197 -30.25 43.56 5.02
CA SER A 197 -31.47 44.28 5.38
C SER A 197 -31.84 43.85 6.80
N ASP A 198 -31.29 44.53 7.79
CA ASP A 198 -31.79 44.58 9.17
C ASP A 198 -32.87 45.69 9.26
N PRO A 199 -33.72 45.71 10.29
CA PRO A 199 -34.71 44.71 10.74
C PRO A 199 -36.16 45.18 10.47
#